data_AF-A0A2T1NGG6-F1
#
_entry.id   AF-A0A2T1NGG6-F1
#
_cell.length_a   1.000
_cell.length_b   1.000
_cell.length_c   1.000
_cell.angle_alpha   90.00
_cell.angle_beta   90.00
_cell.angle_gamma   90.00
#
_symmetry.space_group_name_H-M   'P 1'
#
loop_
_entity.id
_entity.type
_entity.pdbx_description
1 polymer ?
#
loop_
_entity_poly.entity_id
_entity_poly.type
_entity_poly.pdbx_seq_one_letter_code
_entity_poly.pdbx_strand_id
1 'polypeptide(L)'
;MKILISFLIFFSITVSSFSQIDSERIGIAIPAEETEDPKDDPELIIEPVEEQQNDIKPDDNDNVVTAPNDAKTEALPKKEFSMVEKNNLRNPGELFKKQLDRQLKFKEDDEKSNNGSLVNQFLGEYRTTAKAVNIIYRDHQYPDGDKIRVFINKDIVVPSVVLTSGFNGLLLPLDEGINEIDFLALNQGTSGPNTAEFQVLDEFGNVIAVNQWNLATGVKATIIVVKEKDSPLKLKSQSVEKNDSTQTSNNKSN
;
A
#
# COMPACT_ATOMS: atom_id res chain seq x y z
N MET A 1 -14.46 25.51 54.65
CA MET A 1 -15.34 26.10 53.62
C MET A 1 -14.63 26.41 52.30
N LYS A 2 -13.40 26.97 52.29
CA LYS A 2 -12.65 27.28 51.06
C LYS A 2 -12.38 26.05 50.15
N ILE A 3 -12.09 24.89 50.74
CA ILE A 3 -11.82 23.64 49.98
C ILE A 3 -13.08 23.09 49.30
N LEU A 4 -14.24 23.17 49.96
CA LEU A 4 -15.52 22.74 49.39
C LEU A 4 -15.96 23.64 48.22
N ILE A 5 -15.69 24.94 48.30
CA ILE A 5 -15.97 25.89 47.22
C ILE A 5 -15.05 25.63 46.01
N SER A 6 -13.77 25.29 46.25
CA SER A 6 -12.84 24.91 45.19
C SER A 6 -13.26 23.63 44.46
N PHE A 7 -13.82 22.67 45.18
CA PHE A 7 -14.32 21.42 44.59
C PHE A 7 -15.57 21.64 43.74
N LEU A 8 -16.47 22.53 44.18
CA LEU A 8 -17.69 22.89 43.44
C LEU A 8 -17.36 23.62 42.13
N ILE A 9 -16.33 24.47 42.12
CA ILE A 9 -15.88 25.19 40.92
C ILE A 9 -15.27 24.22 39.89
N PHE A 10 -14.52 23.22 40.35
CA PHE A 10 -13.91 22.22 39.46
C PHE A 10 -14.96 21.30 38.81
N PHE A 11 -16.04 20.97 39.53
CA PHE A 11 -17.12 20.13 39.02
C PHE A 11 -18.01 20.87 37.98
N SER A 12 -18.08 22.20 38.05
CA SER A 12 -18.90 22.98 37.11
C SER A 12 -18.26 23.18 35.72
N ILE A 13 -16.94 22.94 35.58
CA ILE A 13 -16.20 23.11 34.32
C ILE A 13 -16.30 21.85 33.43
N THR A 14 -16.62 20.68 33.99
CA THR A 14 -16.65 19.42 33.24
C THR A 14 -17.98 19.12 32.53
N VAL A 15 -18.99 19.98 32.66
CA VAL A 15 -20.36 19.70 32.16
C VAL A 15 -20.64 20.32 30.78
N SER A 16 -19.71 21.06 30.18
CA SER A 16 -19.98 21.86 28.97
C SER A 16 -19.45 21.30 27.65
N SER A 17 -19.33 19.98 27.46
CA SER A 17 -18.80 19.47 26.17
C SER A 17 -19.34 18.11 25.74
N PHE A 18 -20.59 18.07 25.25
CA PHE A 18 -21.03 17.12 24.22
C PHE A 18 -22.21 17.73 23.44
N SER A 19 -21.93 18.53 22.41
CA SER A 19 -22.92 18.79 21.35
C SER A 19 -22.46 18.08 20.08
N GLN A 20 -23.26 17.12 19.63
CA GLN A 20 -23.13 16.54 18.29
C GLN A 20 -23.50 17.62 17.27
N ILE A 21 -22.59 17.93 16.35
CA ILE A 21 -22.90 18.78 15.19
C ILE A 21 -23.75 17.90 14.26
N ASP A 22 -25.07 18.09 14.32
CA ASP A 22 -25.99 17.48 13.37
C ASP A 22 -25.82 18.24 12.05
N SER A 23 -25.15 17.60 11.08
CA SER A 23 -25.06 18.13 9.72
C SER A 23 -26.36 17.77 9.03
N GLU A 24 -27.29 18.73 8.94
CA GLU A 24 -28.43 18.61 8.05
C GLU A 24 -27.88 18.29 6.65
N ARG A 25 -28.20 17.10 6.12
CA ARG A 25 -27.89 16.78 4.73
C ARG A 25 -28.72 17.69 3.85
N ILE A 26 -28.12 18.82 3.46
CA ILE A 26 -28.63 19.65 2.37
C ILE A 26 -28.48 18.80 1.12
N GLY A 27 -29.60 18.23 0.65
CA GLY A 27 -29.66 17.52 -0.61
C GLY A 27 -29.15 18.43 -1.72
N ILE A 28 -28.28 17.91 -2.57
CA ILE A 28 -27.82 18.61 -3.77
C ILE A 28 -29.04 18.73 -4.68
N ALA A 29 -29.61 19.93 -4.79
CA ALA A 29 -30.59 20.23 -5.81
C ALA A 29 -29.85 20.23 -7.15
N ILE A 30 -30.10 19.21 -7.98
CA ILE A 30 -29.63 19.20 -9.36
C ILE A 30 -30.44 20.27 -10.09
N PRO A 31 -29.84 21.37 -10.57
CA PRO A 31 -30.58 22.32 -11.39
C PRO A 31 -30.96 21.62 -12.69
N ALA A 32 -32.23 21.71 -13.07
CA ALA A 32 -32.64 21.31 -14.41
C ALA A 32 -31.99 22.28 -15.39
N GLU A 33 -31.06 21.77 -16.18
CA GLU A 33 -30.51 22.50 -17.33
C GLU A 33 -31.56 22.41 -18.42
N GLU A 34 -32.27 23.52 -18.67
CA GLU A 34 -33.13 23.65 -19.84
C GLU A 34 -32.22 23.71 -21.07
N THR A 35 -32.06 22.59 -21.74
CA THR A 35 -31.37 22.50 -23.03
C THR A 35 -32.26 23.16 -24.09
N GLU A 36 -31.78 24.24 -24.71
CA GLU A 36 -32.52 24.98 -25.75
C GLU A 36 -32.65 24.20 -27.09
N ASP A 37 -31.99 23.05 -27.24
CA ASP A 37 -32.00 22.24 -28.46
C ASP A 37 -32.51 20.80 -28.22
N PRO A 38 -33.64 20.36 -28.81
CA PRO A 38 -34.24 19.03 -28.62
C PRO A 38 -33.49 17.87 -29.30
N LYS A 39 -32.17 17.97 -29.52
CA LYS A 39 -31.40 17.01 -30.34
C LYS A 39 -30.37 16.16 -29.60
N ASP A 40 -30.24 16.33 -28.28
CA ASP A 40 -29.36 15.50 -27.45
C ASP A 40 -30.09 14.33 -26.75
N ASP A 41 -31.36 14.09 -27.07
CA ASP A 41 -31.95 12.78 -26.85
C ASP A 41 -31.35 11.80 -27.86
N PRO A 42 -30.84 10.62 -27.45
CA PRO A 42 -30.42 9.59 -28.39
C PRO A 42 -31.66 8.91 -28.98
N GLU A 43 -32.48 9.66 -29.72
CA GLU A 43 -33.48 9.08 -30.60
C GLU A 43 -32.74 8.42 -31.77
N LEU A 44 -32.94 7.12 -31.90
CA LEU A 44 -32.46 6.31 -33.00
C LEU A 44 -33.15 6.75 -34.30
N ILE A 45 -32.57 7.73 -34.99
CA ILE A 45 -32.97 8.09 -36.35
C ILE A 45 -32.33 7.06 -37.29
N ILE A 46 -33.13 6.09 -37.73
CA ILE A 46 -32.75 5.12 -38.76
C ILE A 46 -33.12 5.77 -40.10
N GLU A 47 -32.18 6.42 -40.76
CA GLU A 47 -32.37 6.83 -42.14
C GLU A 47 -32.33 5.59 -43.05
N PRO A 48 -33.28 5.44 -44.00
CA PRO A 48 -33.26 4.31 -44.92
C PRO A 48 -32.09 4.45 -45.89
N VAL A 49 -31.30 3.38 -46.02
CA VAL A 49 -30.20 3.26 -46.99
C VAL A 49 -30.71 3.54 -48.41
N GLU A 50 -30.04 4.43 -49.13
CA GLU A 50 -30.30 4.70 -50.53
C GLU A 50 -30.13 3.42 -51.37
N GLU A 51 -31.20 3.02 -52.06
CA GLU A 51 -31.15 1.95 -53.05
C GLU A 51 -30.36 2.44 -54.28
N GLN A 52 -29.23 1.80 -54.57
CA GLN A 52 -28.52 2.01 -55.83
C GLN A 52 -29.39 1.51 -56.98
N GLN A 53 -29.89 2.43 -57.80
CA GLN A 53 -30.54 2.13 -59.07
C GLN A 53 -29.48 1.54 -60.01
N ASN A 54 -29.57 0.24 -60.29
CA ASN A 54 -28.81 -0.39 -61.37
C ASN A 54 -29.45 -0.01 -62.70
N ASP A 55 -28.83 0.94 -63.40
CA ASP A 55 -29.15 1.29 -64.79
C ASP A 55 -28.85 0.09 -65.71
N ILE A 56 -29.89 -0.56 -66.23
CA ILE A 56 -29.75 -1.49 -67.36
C ILE A 56 -30.67 -1.03 -68.49
N LYS A 57 -30.06 -0.52 -69.57
CA LYS A 57 -30.74 -0.28 -70.85
C LYS A 57 -30.89 -1.61 -71.61
N PRO A 58 -32.00 -1.83 -72.32
CA PRO A 58 -32.18 -3.04 -73.12
C PRO A 58 -31.39 -2.90 -74.42
N ASP A 59 -30.66 -3.95 -74.80
CA ASP A 59 -30.17 -4.12 -76.17
C ASP A 59 -30.83 -5.37 -76.76
N ASP A 60 -31.33 -5.21 -77.99
CA ASP A 60 -32.14 -6.18 -78.71
C ASP A 60 -31.27 -7.28 -79.33
N ASN A 61 -31.88 -8.48 -79.42
CA ASN A 61 -31.59 -9.61 -80.31
C ASN A 61 -30.80 -10.81 -79.74
N ASP A 62 -31.59 -11.87 -79.48
CA ASP A 62 -31.40 -13.26 -79.90
C ASP A 62 -30.09 -14.00 -79.55
N ASN A 63 -30.11 -14.71 -78.41
CA ASN A 63 -30.09 -16.19 -78.36
C ASN A 63 -29.58 -16.75 -77.01
N VAL A 64 -30.32 -17.72 -76.48
CA VAL A 64 -30.04 -18.60 -75.32
C VAL A 64 -30.05 -17.91 -73.95
N VAL A 65 -31.21 -17.93 -73.30
CA VAL A 65 -31.34 -17.71 -71.86
C VAL A 65 -30.73 -18.92 -71.15
N THR A 66 -29.48 -18.81 -70.72
CA THR A 66 -28.93 -19.69 -69.69
C THR A 66 -29.39 -19.10 -68.36
N ALA A 67 -30.21 -19.82 -67.59
CA ALA A 67 -30.63 -19.37 -66.27
C ALA A 67 -29.38 -19.06 -65.43
N PRO A 68 -29.27 -17.88 -64.80
CA PRO A 68 -28.17 -17.62 -63.89
C PRO A 68 -28.30 -18.62 -62.72
N ASN A 69 -27.22 -19.37 -62.45
CA ASN A 69 -27.15 -20.25 -61.30
C ASN A 69 -27.57 -19.50 -60.05
N ASP A 70 -28.48 -20.11 -59.29
CA ASP A 70 -29.11 -19.58 -58.09
C ASP A 70 -28.10 -18.82 -57.22
N ALA A 71 -28.19 -17.49 -57.26
CA ALA A 71 -27.50 -16.64 -56.29
C ALA A 71 -28.18 -16.90 -54.94
N LYS A 72 -27.64 -17.85 -54.19
CA LYS A 72 -28.06 -18.16 -52.83
C LYS A 72 -27.81 -16.92 -51.99
N THR A 73 -28.84 -16.09 -51.81
CA THR A 73 -28.83 -15.00 -50.85
C THR A 73 -28.55 -15.64 -49.49
N GLU A 74 -27.46 -15.24 -48.82
CA GLU A 74 -27.18 -15.68 -47.45
C GLU A 74 -28.27 -15.12 -46.54
N ALA A 75 -29.36 -15.86 -46.41
CA ALA A 75 -30.40 -15.56 -45.45
C ALA A 75 -29.80 -15.75 -44.06
N LEU A 76 -29.50 -14.63 -43.38
CA LEU A 76 -29.23 -14.60 -41.95
C LEU A 76 -30.28 -15.47 -41.24
N PRO A 77 -29.88 -16.37 -40.32
CA PRO A 77 -30.80 -17.29 -39.69
C PRO A 77 -31.92 -16.50 -39.00
N LYS A 78 -33.14 -16.60 -39.52
CA LYS A 78 -34.32 -16.01 -38.87
C LYS A 78 -34.50 -16.73 -37.53
N LYS A 79 -34.33 -15.97 -36.45
CA LYS A 79 -34.60 -16.43 -35.09
C LYS A 79 -36.04 -16.94 -35.03
N GLU A 80 -36.22 -18.21 -34.70
CA GLU A 80 -37.55 -18.84 -34.62
C GLU A 80 -38.43 -18.06 -33.63
N PHE A 81 -39.68 -17.82 -34.02
CA PHE A 81 -40.66 -17.14 -33.18
C PHE A 81 -40.99 -18.06 -31.99
N SER A 82 -40.55 -17.67 -30.79
CA SER A 82 -40.85 -18.40 -29.56
C SER A 82 -42.04 -17.75 -28.85
N MET A 83 -43.07 -18.54 -28.55
CA MET A 83 -44.19 -18.15 -27.68
C MET A 83 -43.84 -18.20 -26.19
N VAL A 84 -42.61 -18.61 -25.85
CA VAL A 84 -42.09 -18.53 -24.49
C VAL A 84 -41.54 -17.13 -24.31
N GLU A 85 -42.23 -16.33 -23.52
CA GLU A 85 -41.77 -15.00 -23.15
C GLU A 85 -40.40 -15.15 -22.49
N LYS A 86 -39.36 -14.64 -23.16
CA LYS A 86 -38.00 -14.68 -22.63
C LYS A 86 -37.96 -13.71 -21.47
N ASN A 87 -38.25 -14.20 -20.28
CA ASN A 87 -38.34 -13.39 -19.07
C ASN A 87 -36.98 -12.73 -18.82
N ASN A 88 -36.86 -11.45 -19.16
CA ASN A 88 -35.75 -10.59 -18.80
C ASN A 88 -35.83 -10.16 -17.32
N LEU A 89 -36.42 -10.98 -16.45
CA LEU A 89 -36.53 -10.71 -15.02
C LEU A 89 -35.12 -10.74 -14.43
N ARG A 90 -34.60 -9.54 -14.16
CA ARG A 90 -33.31 -9.37 -13.49
C ARG A 90 -33.47 -9.76 -12.02
N ASN A 91 -32.48 -10.47 -11.50
CA ASN A 91 -32.45 -10.77 -10.08
C ASN A 91 -32.29 -9.45 -9.30
N PRO A 92 -33.19 -9.11 -8.37
CA PRO A 92 -33.10 -7.86 -7.61
C PRO A 92 -31.80 -7.72 -6.79
N GLY A 93 -31.15 -8.84 -6.45
CA GLY A 93 -29.84 -8.86 -5.77
C GLY A 93 -28.67 -8.35 -6.63
N GLU A 94 -28.82 -8.33 -7.97
CA GLU A 94 -27.78 -7.81 -8.87
C GLU A 94 -27.52 -6.31 -8.65
N LEU A 95 -28.54 -5.56 -8.19
CA LEU A 95 -28.42 -4.14 -7.86
C LEU A 95 -27.43 -3.86 -6.73
N PHE A 96 -27.34 -4.77 -5.75
CA PHE A 96 -26.47 -4.61 -4.57
C PHE A 96 -25.09 -5.24 -4.75
N LYS A 97 -24.90 -6.09 -5.77
CA LYS A 97 -23.64 -6.80 -6.00
C LYS A 97 -22.44 -5.85 -6.09
N LYS A 98 -22.55 -4.75 -6.84
CA LYS A 98 -21.47 -3.76 -6.97
C LYS A 98 -21.12 -3.09 -5.64
N GLN A 99 -22.11 -2.82 -4.78
CA GLN A 99 -21.88 -2.20 -3.48
C GLN A 99 -21.23 -3.19 -2.51
N LEU A 100 -21.69 -4.44 -2.51
CA LEU A 100 -21.12 -5.51 -1.69
C LEU A 100 -19.67 -5.81 -2.11
N ASP A 101 -19.41 -6.00 -3.39
CA ASP A 101 -18.05 -6.23 -3.92
C ASP A 101 -17.11 -5.09 -3.54
N ARG A 102 -17.59 -3.85 -3.58
CA ARG A 102 -16.83 -2.67 -3.15
C ARG A 102 -16.53 -2.73 -1.65
N GLN A 103 -17.51 -3.04 -0.81
CA GLN A 103 -17.33 -3.14 0.64
C GLN A 103 -16.38 -4.27 1.04
N LEU A 104 -16.44 -5.41 0.35
CA LEU A 104 -15.54 -6.54 0.58
C LEU A 104 -14.10 -6.18 0.22
N LYS A 105 -13.88 -5.54 -0.93
CA LYS A 105 -12.55 -5.06 -1.33
C LYS A 105 -11.96 -4.07 -0.32
N PHE A 106 -12.76 -3.10 0.14
CA PHE A 106 -12.29 -2.16 1.16
C PHE A 106 -11.83 -2.86 2.44
N LYS A 107 -12.56 -3.87 2.93
CA LYS A 107 -12.15 -4.64 4.10
C LYS A 107 -10.84 -5.39 3.87
N GLU A 108 -10.68 -6.02 2.71
CA GLU A 108 -9.43 -6.72 2.37
C GLU A 108 -8.24 -5.75 2.28
N ASP A 109 -8.44 -4.56 1.72
CA ASP A 109 -7.40 -3.55 1.58
C ASP A 109 -7.04 -2.92 2.95
N ASP A 110 -8.03 -2.65 3.80
CA ASP A 110 -7.85 -2.17 5.18
C ASP A 110 -7.10 -3.20 6.03
N GLU A 111 -7.47 -4.48 5.95
CA GLU A 111 -6.76 -5.55 6.65
C GLU A 111 -5.30 -5.65 6.19
N LYS A 112 -5.04 -5.59 4.88
CA LYS A 112 -3.67 -5.60 4.34
C LYS A 112 -2.86 -4.37 4.76
N SER A 113 -3.48 -3.19 4.78
CA SER A 113 -2.82 -1.95 5.20
C SER A 113 -2.40 -1.98 6.67
N ASN A 114 -3.18 -2.64 7.52
CA ASN A 114 -2.94 -2.71 8.97
C ASN A 114 -2.04 -3.89 9.38
N ASN A 115 -1.77 -4.83 8.48
CA ASN A 115 -1.01 -6.05 8.79
C ASN A 115 0.52 -5.86 8.72
N GLY A 116 1.00 -4.65 8.45
CA GLY A 116 2.42 -4.39 8.27
C GLY A 116 2.97 -4.99 6.98
N SER A 117 4.29 -5.09 6.88
CA SER A 117 4.93 -5.61 5.68
C SER A 117 4.70 -7.11 5.51
N LEU A 118 4.10 -7.50 4.39
CA LEU A 118 3.85 -8.90 4.00
C LEU A 118 5.07 -9.55 3.31
N VAL A 119 6.13 -8.78 3.06
CA VAL A 119 7.33 -9.22 2.32
C VAL A 119 8.57 -9.11 3.20
N ASN A 120 9.52 -10.01 2.99
CA ASN A 120 10.77 -9.96 3.74
C ASN A 120 11.50 -8.63 3.50
N GLN A 121 12.02 -8.06 4.58
CA GLN A 121 12.69 -6.76 4.55
C GLN A 121 14.20 -6.96 4.67
N PHE A 122 14.95 -6.28 3.81
CA PHE A 122 16.40 -6.16 3.96
C PHE A 122 16.72 -4.80 4.58
N LEU A 123 17.31 -4.81 5.77
CA LEU A 123 17.49 -3.62 6.60
C LEU A 123 18.86 -2.97 6.41
N GLY A 124 19.78 -3.64 5.71
CA GLY A 124 21.08 -3.09 5.33
C GLY A 124 22.25 -4.05 5.52
N GLU A 125 23.39 -3.65 4.96
CA GLU A 125 24.69 -4.26 5.16
C GLU A 125 25.59 -3.29 5.92
N TYR A 126 26.23 -3.76 6.99
CA TYR A 126 27.09 -2.96 7.85
C TYR A 126 28.45 -3.61 8.00
N ARG A 127 29.52 -2.81 7.91
CA ARG A 127 30.90 -3.28 8.02
C ARG A 127 31.48 -2.90 9.37
N THR A 128 32.19 -3.84 10.00
CA THR A 128 32.84 -3.62 11.30
C THR A 128 34.15 -4.39 11.40
N THR A 129 35.10 -3.86 12.18
CA THR A 129 36.32 -4.55 12.57
C THR A 129 36.20 -5.20 13.96
N ALA A 130 35.07 -5.02 14.64
CA ALA A 130 34.84 -5.56 15.98
C ALA A 130 34.81 -7.09 15.96
N LYS A 131 35.24 -7.71 17.06
CA LYS A 131 35.24 -9.18 17.20
C LYS A 131 33.84 -9.73 17.46
N ALA A 132 33.04 -8.96 18.18
CA ALA A 132 31.65 -9.27 18.52
C ALA A 132 30.83 -8.00 18.43
N VAL A 133 29.53 -8.17 18.22
CA VAL A 133 28.55 -7.08 18.25
C VAL A 133 27.46 -7.42 19.26
N ASN A 134 26.92 -6.40 19.90
CA ASN A 134 25.76 -6.54 20.75
C ASN A 134 24.53 -6.05 19.98
N ILE A 135 23.62 -6.96 19.67
CA ILE A 135 22.38 -6.62 18.98
C ILE A 135 21.31 -6.43 20.04
N ILE A 136 20.88 -5.19 20.22
CA ILE A 136 19.80 -4.85 21.15
C ILE A 136 18.51 -4.59 20.38
N TYR A 137 17.39 -5.05 20.91
CA TYR A 137 16.09 -4.87 20.30
C TYR A 137 15.01 -4.64 21.37
N ARG A 138 13.98 -3.90 20.99
CA ARG A 138 12.82 -3.60 21.83
C ARG A 138 11.58 -3.42 20.97
N ASP A 139 10.44 -3.43 21.63
CA ASP A 139 9.20 -2.95 21.03
C ASP A 139 9.30 -1.45 20.74
N HIS A 140 8.94 -1.04 19.52
CA HIS A 140 8.98 0.37 19.12
C HIS A 140 7.66 1.10 19.41
N GLN A 141 6.55 0.38 19.53
CA GLN A 141 5.21 0.94 19.57
C GLN A 141 4.50 0.69 20.91
N TYR A 142 3.92 -0.49 21.09
CA TYR A 142 3.21 -0.87 22.30
C TYR A 142 3.47 -2.35 22.60
N PRO A 143 4.11 -2.69 23.74
CA PRO A 143 4.47 -4.06 24.07
C PRO A 143 3.23 -4.87 24.43
N ASP A 144 2.66 -5.56 23.46
CA ASP A 144 1.40 -6.27 23.57
C ASP A 144 1.52 -7.78 23.31
N GLY A 145 2.75 -8.28 23.35
CA GLY A 145 3.04 -9.71 23.18
C GLY A 145 3.57 -10.07 21.80
N ASP A 146 4.09 -9.10 21.07
CA ASP A 146 4.94 -9.32 19.90
C ASP A 146 6.10 -10.28 20.17
N LYS A 147 6.27 -11.29 19.32
CA LYS A 147 7.26 -12.36 19.46
C LYS A 147 8.07 -12.51 18.20
N ILE A 148 9.36 -12.65 18.38
CA ILE A 148 10.32 -12.86 17.30
C ILE A 148 11.16 -14.11 17.55
N ARG A 149 11.73 -14.63 16.46
CA ARG A 149 12.80 -15.64 16.47
C ARG A 149 14.02 -15.06 15.76
N VAL A 150 15.19 -15.29 16.32
CA VAL A 150 16.45 -14.79 15.76
C VAL A 150 17.25 -15.96 15.20
N PHE A 151 17.65 -15.82 13.94
CA PHE A 151 18.59 -16.72 13.28
C PHE A 151 19.90 -15.99 13.01
N ILE A 152 21.01 -16.72 13.14
CA ILE A 152 22.33 -16.25 12.78
C ILE A 152 22.91 -17.28 11.83
N ASN A 153 23.32 -16.86 10.63
CA ASN A 153 23.82 -17.74 9.58
C ASN A 153 22.89 -18.94 9.31
N LYS A 154 21.57 -18.70 9.39
CA LYS A 154 20.46 -19.67 9.24
C LYS A 154 20.24 -20.64 10.42
N ASP A 155 21.07 -20.56 11.46
CA ASP A 155 20.88 -21.34 12.70
C ASP A 155 20.02 -20.59 13.71
N ILE A 156 19.14 -21.31 14.41
CA ILE A 156 18.27 -20.72 15.43
C ILE A 156 19.09 -20.46 16.69
N VAL A 157 19.32 -19.19 17.02
CA VAL A 157 20.03 -18.80 18.24
C VAL A 157 19.05 -18.42 19.34
N VAL A 158 17.97 -17.72 18.99
CA VAL A 158 16.88 -17.39 19.93
C VAL A 158 15.57 -17.95 19.38
N PRO A 159 15.02 -19.02 19.96
CA PRO A 159 13.86 -19.72 19.39
C PRO A 159 12.56 -18.91 19.48
N SER A 160 12.40 -18.14 20.55
CA SER A 160 11.29 -17.21 20.75
C SER A 160 11.66 -16.21 21.84
N VAL A 161 11.45 -14.93 21.56
CA VAL A 161 11.57 -13.84 22.55
C VAL A 161 10.42 -12.88 22.37
N VAL A 162 9.89 -12.37 23.47
CA VAL A 162 8.83 -11.36 23.48
C VAL A 162 9.48 -9.98 23.41
N LEU A 163 9.00 -9.12 22.52
CA LEU A 163 9.40 -7.72 22.47
C LEU A 163 8.78 -6.98 23.66
N THR A 164 9.64 -6.30 24.41
CA THR A 164 9.26 -5.50 25.58
C THR A 164 9.62 -4.04 25.35
N SER A 165 9.09 -3.14 26.18
CA SER A 165 9.48 -1.72 26.12
C SER A 165 10.97 -1.48 26.39
N GLY A 166 11.59 -2.33 27.21
CA GLY A 166 13.02 -2.30 27.49
C GLY A 166 13.85 -2.99 26.40
N PHE A 167 15.10 -2.57 26.26
CA PHE A 167 16.06 -3.21 25.36
C PHE A 167 16.49 -4.58 25.92
N ASN A 168 16.28 -5.61 25.11
CA ASN A 168 16.88 -6.92 25.28
C ASN A 168 18.08 -7.02 24.34
N GLY A 169 19.13 -7.74 24.74
CA GLY A 169 20.37 -7.83 23.97
C GLY A 169 20.78 -9.27 23.69
N LEU A 170 21.43 -9.47 22.54
CA LEU A 170 22.14 -10.69 22.18
C LEU A 170 23.58 -10.32 21.82
N LEU A 171 24.53 -10.85 22.61
CA LEU A 171 25.94 -10.76 22.26
C LEU A 171 26.26 -11.80 21.19
N LEU A 172 26.63 -11.33 20.00
CA LEU A 172 26.96 -12.16 18.85
C LEU A 172 28.47 -12.08 18.56
N PRO A 173 29.24 -13.16 18.79
CA PRO A 173 30.59 -13.25 18.24
C PRO A 173 30.50 -13.31 16.70
N LEU A 174 31.26 -12.46 16.02
CA LEU A 174 31.26 -12.40 14.56
C LEU A 174 32.33 -13.32 13.97
N ASP A 175 31.93 -14.16 13.02
CA ASP A 175 32.83 -14.90 12.16
C ASP A 175 33.49 -13.98 11.13
N GLU A 176 34.66 -14.36 10.60
CA GLU A 176 35.32 -13.59 9.53
C GLU A 176 34.43 -13.53 8.28
N GLY A 177 34.22 -12.33 7.72
CA GLY A 177 33.39 -12.15 6.53
C GLY A 177 31.93 -11.86 6.88
N ILE A 178 31.00 -12.48 6.15
CA ILE A 178 29.56 -12.16 6.17
C ILE A 178 28.88 -12.91 7.31
N ASN A 179 28.21 -12.17 8.21
CA ASN A 179 27.32 -12.71 9.23
C ASN A 179 25.90 -12.24 8.92
N GLU A 180 25.01 -13.17 8.60
CA GLU A 180 23.60 -12.89 8.28
C GLU A 180 22.75 -13.08 9.54
N ILE A 181 22.00 -12.04 9.92
CA ILE A 181 21.09 -12.07 11.07
C ILE A 181 19.67 -11.86 10.57
N ASP A 182 18.82 -12.85 10.80
CA ASP A 182 17.40 -12.83 10.42
C ASP A 182 16.51 -12.75 11.67
N PHE A 183 15.56 -11.82 11.65
CA PHE A 183 14.49 -11.69 12.63
C PHE A 183 13.18 -12.13 11.99
N LEU A 184 12.61 -13.24 12.47
CA LEU A 184 11.30 -13.73 12.02
C LEU A 184 10.23 -13.29 12.99
N ALA A 185 9.20 -12.59 12.49
CA ALA A 185 8.00 -12.29 13.26
C ALA A 185 7.18 -13.58 13.45
N LEU A 186 7.04 -14.05 14.70
CA LEU A 186 6.27 -15.25 15.03
C LEU A 186 4.78 -14.95 15.20
N ASN A 187 4.42 -13.70 15.53
CA ASN A 187 3.06 -13.19 15.64
C ASN A 187 3.08 -11.65 15.44
N GLN A 188 1.93 -11.00 15.66
CA GLN A 188 1.74 -9.55 15.63
C GLN A 188 1.02 -9.07 16.91
N GLY A 189 1.40 -9.64 18.05
CA GLY A 189 0.80 -9.27 19.33
C GLY A 189 -0.72 -9.43 19.39
N THR A 190 -1.36 -8.54 20.12
CA THR A 190 -2.83 -8.38 20.20
C THR A 190 -3.38 -7.35 19.21
N SER A 191 -2.53 -6.41 18.80
CA SER A 191 -2.80 -5.34 17.85
C SER A 191 -1.71 -5.40 16.81
N GLY A 192 -2.10 -5.56 15.53
CA GLY A 192 -1.12 -5.65 14.47
C GLY A 192 -0.30 -4.37 14.35
N PRO A 193 0.78 -4.37 13.56
CA PRO A 193 1.68 -5.45 13.14
C PRO A 193 2.83 -5.68 14.15
N ASN A 194 3.75 -6.61 13.87
CA ASN A 194 4.93 -6.79 14.73
C ASN A 194 5.87 -5.61 14.60
N THR A 195 6.07 -4.85 15.67
CA THR A 195 6.88 -3.63 15.64
C THR A 195 8.10 -3.77 16.54
N ALA A 196 9.28 -3.53 15.95
CA ALA A 196 10.49 -3.47 16.75
C ALA A 196 11.42 -2.37 16.26
N GLU A 197 12.25 -1.94 17.20
CA GLU A 197 13.47 -1.19 16.94
C GLU A 197 14.64 -2.07 17.36
N PHE A 198 15.70 -2.10 16.57
CA PHE A 198 16.95 -2.71 16.97
C PHE A 198 18.12 -1.78 16.72
N GLN A 199 19.20 -2.03 17.45
CA GLN A 199 20.48 -1.38 17.29
C GLN A 199 21.58 -2.41 17.32
N VAL A 200 22.57 -2.24 16.46
CA VAL A 200 23.80 -3.05 16.46
C VAL A 200 24.89 -2.20 17.06
N LEU A 201 25.46 -2.66 18.17
CA LEU A 201 26.51 -1.97 18.91
C LEU A 201 27.84 -2.72 18.75
N ASP A 202 28.94 -1.98 18.71
CA ASP A 202 30.28 -2.55 18.80
C ASP A 202 30.64 -2.96 20.24
N GLU A 203 31.85 -3.50 20.43
CA GLU A 203 32.37 -3.91 21.74
C GLU A 203 32.58 -2.76 22.74
N PHE A 204 32.59 -1.51 22.26
CA PHE A 204 32.71 -0.29 23.07
C PHE A 204 31.36 0.40 23.30
N GLY A 205 30.26 -0.14 22.77
CA GLY A 205 28.93 0.44 22.86
C GLY A 205 28.63 1.53 21.84
N ASN A 206 29.48 1.71 20.82
CA ASN A 206 29.19 2.61 19.71
C ASN A 206 28.15 2.00 18.78
N VAL A 207 27.23 2.82 18.30
CA VAL A 207 26.15 2.40 17.42
C VAL A 207 26.69 2.24 15.99
N ILE A 208 26.62 1.01 15.46
CA ILE A 208 26.94 0.67 14.07
C ILE A 208 25.70 0.90 13.18
N ALA A 209 24.53 0.48 13.66
CA ALA A 209 23.28 0.54 12.92
C ALA A 209 22.09 0.74 13.86
N VAL A 210 21.08 1.45 13.38
CA VAL A 210 19.75 1.56 13.99
C VAL A 210 18.74 1.39 12.89
N ASN A 211 17.77 0.49 13.08
CA ASN A 211 16.65 0.39 12.16
C ASN A 211 15.41 -0.11 12.91
N GLN A 212 14.27 0.02 12.26
CA GLN A 212 12.98 -0.35 12.79
C GLN A 212 12.26 -1.20 11.74
N TRP A 213 11.41 -2.10 12.20
CA TRP A 213 10.57 -2.86 11.31
C TRP A 213 9.13 -2.88 11.78
N ASN A 214 8.28 -3.16 10.81
CA ASN A 214 6.85 -3.33 10.96
C ASN A 214 6.47 -4.52 10.05
N LEU A 215 6.35 -5.70 10.64
CA LEU A 215 6.27 -6.97 9.91
C LEU A 215 4.94 -7.69 10.17
N ALA A 216 4.43 -8.36 9.14
CA ALA A 216 3.37 -9.34 9.29
C ALA A 216 3.90 -10.65 9.90
N THR A 217 3.00 -11.46 10.45
CA THR A 217 3.37 -12.80 10.96
C THR A 217 3.97 -13.65 9.84
N GLY A 218 5.12 -14.29 10.11
CA GLY A 218 5.83 -15.15 9.16
C GLY A 218 6.82 -14.43 8.25
N VAL A 219 6.93 -13.11 8.35
CA VAL A 219 7.86 -12.30 7.57
C VAL A 219 9.18 -12.12 8.30
N LYS A 220 10.28 -12.07 7.53
CA LYS A 220 11.63 -11.89 8.05
C LYS A 220 12.19 -10.51 7.76
N ALA A 221 12.93 -9.96 8.72
CA ALA A 221 13.81 -8.83 8.51
C ALA A 221 15.28 -9.27 8.63
N THR A 222 16.08 -8.97 7.61
CA THR A 222 17.46 -9.44 7.47
C THR A 222 18.44 -8.28 7.57
N ILE A 223 19.50 -8.47 8.34
CA ILE A 223 20.65 -7.57 8.43
C ILE A 223 21.90 -8.37 8.14
N ILE A 224 22.82 -7.78 7.39
CA ILE A 224 24.14 -8.37 7.18
C ILE A 224 25.18 -7.54 7.91
N VAL A 225 25.97 -8.21 8.75
CA VAL A 225 27.13 -7.61 9.41
C VAL A 225 28.39 -8.27 8.87
N VAL A 226 29.19 -7.50 8.14
CA VAL A 226 30.45 -7.95 7.55
C VAL A 226 31.60 -7.60 8.50
N LYS A 227 32.25 -8.63 9.03
CA LYS A 227 33.50 -8.48 9.76
C LYS A 227 34.65 -8.35 8.79
N GLU A 228 35.19 -7.14 8.68
CA GLU A 228 36.36 -6.90 7.86
C GLU A 228 37.59 -7.47 8.55
N LYS A 229 38.38 -8.25 7.80
CA LYS A 229 39.70 -8.65 8.24
C LYS A 229 40.54 -7.38 8.32
N ASP A 230 41.19 -7.13 9.46
CA ASP A 230 42.05 -5.96 9.68
C ASP A 230 43.03 -5.81 8.51
N SER A 231 42.64 -5.01 7.52
CA SER A 231 43.49 -4.71 6.40
C SER A 231 44.42 -3.58 6.86
N PRO A 232 45.74 -3.74 6.76
CA PRO A 232 46.71 -2.73 7.19
C PRO A 232 46.67 -1.43 6.36
N LEU A 233 45.67 -1.26 5.49
CA LEU A 233 45.48 -0.11 4.61
C LEU A 233 44.12 0.53 4.87
N LYS A 234 43.95 1.17 6.03
CA LYS A 234 42.89 2.17 6.20
C LYS A 234 43.22 3.38 5.33
N LEU A 235 42.57 3.50 4.17
CA LEU A 235 42.59 4.73 3.39
C LEU A 235 42.05 5.86 4.26
N LYS A 236 42.84 6.92 4.47
CA LYS A 236 42.37 8.18 5.06
C LYS A 236 41.18 8.67 4.25
N SER A 237 39.97 8.60 4.81
CA SER A 237 38.84 9.36 4.32
C SER A 237 39.18 10.85 4.40
N GLN A 238 39.10 11.54 3.26
CA GLN A 238 39.36 12.96 3.12
C GLN A 238 38.45 13.77 4.04
N SER A 239 39.02 14.37 5.08
CA SER A 239 38.40 15.48 5.79
C SER A 239 38.39 16.68 4.85
N VAL A 240 37.20 17.06 4.40
CA VAL A 240 36.95 18.33 3.72
C VAL A 240 37.27 19.45 4.72
N GLU A 241 38.40 20.14 4.51
CA GLU A 241 38.71 21.41 5.19
C GLU A 241 37.68 22.46 4.74
N LYS A 242 36.78 22.81 5.64
CA LYS A 242 35.93 23.99 5.52
C LYS A 242 36.76 25.19 5.96
N ASN A 243 37.41 25.86 5.01
CA ASN A 243 38.05 27.15 5.24
C ASN A 243 36.98 28.22 5.48
N ASP A 244 36.82 28.61 6.74
CA ASP A 244 36.02 29.77 7.13
C ASP A 244 36.93 31.01 7.12
N SER A 245 36.84 31.82 6.07
CA SER A 245 37.56 33.08 5.96
C SER A 245 36.79 34.18 6.68
N THR A 246 37.12 34.43 7.95
CA THR A 246 36.67 35.63 8.66
C THR A 246 37.48 36.84 8.17
N GLN A 247 36.84 37.70 7.39
CA GLN A 247 37.35 39.05 7.12
C GLN A 247 37.14 39.92 8.37
N THR A 248 38.23 40.32 9.04
CA THR A 248 38.21 41.42 10.01
C THR A 248 38.72 42.69 9.32
N SER A 249 37.81 43.62 9.09
CA SER A 249 38.06 44.99 8.69
C SER A 249 38.70 45.76 9.86
N ASN A 250 40.01 46.00 9.79
CA ASN A 250 40.66 46.98 10.66
C ASN A 250 40.66 48.35 9.97
N ASN A 251 39.71 49.19 10.41
CA ASN A 251 39.78 50.64 10.29
C ASN A 251 40.95 51.17 11.14
N LYS A 252 41.83 51.98 10.54
CA LYS A 252 42.62 52.96 11.29
C LYS A 252 42.82 54.21 10.44
N SER A 253 42.03 55.24 10.74
CA SER A 253 42.30 56.64 10.39
C SER A 253 43.00 57.31 11.58
N ASN A 254 44.02 58.12 11.27
CA ASN A 254 44.59 59.25 12.02
C ASN A 254 44.78 59.13 13.54
#